data_AF-A0A967LN35-F1
#
_entry.id   AF-A0A967LN35-F1
#
_cell.length_a   1.000
_cell.length_b   1.000
_cell.length_c   1.000
_cell.angle_alpha   90.00
_cell.angle_beta   90.00
_cell.angle_gamma   90.00
#
_symmetry.space_group_name_H-M   'P 1'
#
loop_
_entity.id
_entity.type
_entity.pdbx_description
1 polymer ?
#
loop_
_entity_poly.entity_id
_entity_poly.type
_entity_poly.pdbx_seq_one_letter_code
_entity_poly.pdbx_strand_id
1 'polypeptide(L)'
;AGKGGGARYSVFAFGGTAGFALGPLVAVGIAQWRGLEGLWIAMLPVVLLAPLVYAGLPSGRREVSSAVRPPPSPATVLRHLRGPLGLIFGISATMAFAQRVFLTMEPIIVAEAGGSETLGAVALTVYLGAQALGTVAGGVLADRVDRGALLVHLCSWALPAHLAAVWLGPGSGLGLTAAALAGFFGMATLPPIVVMAQEMLPTGTGVGSG
;
A
#
# COMPACT_ATOMS: atom_id res chain seq x y z
N ALA A 1 22.05 -16.42 8.86
CA ALA A 1 20.97 -16.20 7.87
C ALA A 1 20.28 -17.53 7.58
N GLY A 2 19.02 -17.70 7.97
CA GLY A 2 18.30 -18.98 7.84
C GLY A 2 17.81 -19.21 6.41
N LYS A 3 18.18 -20.35 5.81
CA LYS A 3 17.62 -20.82 4.54
C LYS A 3 16.10 -20.94 4.68
N GLY A 4 15.34 -20.22 3.85
CA GLY A 4 13.86 -20.24 3.81
C GLY A 4 13.13 -18.98 4.30
N GLY A 5 13.82 -18.01 4.92
CA GLY A 5 13.18 -16.74 5.34
C GLY A 5 12.62 -15.91 4.18
N GLY A 6 13.40 -15.78 3.10
CA GLY A 6 12.97 -15.07 1.89
C GLY A 6 11.76 -15.71 1.21
N ALA A 7 11.75 -17.04 1.03
CA ALA A 7 10.64 -17.74 0.41
C ALA A 7 9.33 -17.61 1.22
N ARG A 8 9.41 -17.71 2.55
CA ARG A 8 8.25 -17.52 3.44
C ARG A 8 7.73 -16.09 3.39
N TYR A 9 8.64 -15.11 3.38
CA TYR A 9 8.29 -13.70 3.21
C TYR A 9 7.63 -13.43 1.86
N SER A 10 8.17 -13.96 0.75
CA SER A 10 7.60 -13.81 -0.58
C SER A 10 6.21 -14.44 -0.70
N VAL A 11 5.99 -15.63 -0.13
CA VAL A 11 4.65 -16.26 -0.10
C VAL A 11 3.66 -15.43 0.71
N PHE A 12 4.08 -14.92 1.87
CA PHE A 12 3.26 -14.04 2.70
C PHE A 12 2.91 -12.73 1.98
N ALA A 13 3.91 -12.06 1.40
CA ALA A 13 3.74 -10.83 0.64
C ALA A 13 2.85 -11.04 -0.59
N PHE A 14 3.04 -12.13 -1.33
CA PHE A 14 2.20 -12.48 -2.47
C PHE A 14 0.73 -12.66 -2.06
N GLY A 15 0.47 -13.40 -0.98
CA GLY A 15 -0.90 -13.60 -0.49
C GLY A 15 -1.59 -12.28 -0.12
N GLY A 16 -0.90 -11.40 0.61
CA GLY A 16 -1.41 -10.08 0.98
C GLY A 16 -1.68 -9.20 -0.25
N THR A 17 -0.71 -9.10 -1.16
CA THR A 17 -0.81 -8.36 -2.41
C THR A 17 -1.94 -8.87 -3.30
N ALA A 18 -2.03 -10.19 -3.50
CA ALA A 18 -3.05 -10.80 -4.35
C ALA A 18 -4.45 -10.57 -3.77
N GLY A 19 -4.62 -10.70 -2.46
CA GLY A 19 -5.89 -10.39 -1.79
C GLY A 19 -6.28 -8.92 -1.95
N PHE A 20 -5.32 -8.01 -1.82
CA PHE A 20 -5.58 -6.57 -1.97
C PHE A 20 -5.94 -6.22 -3.42
N ALA A 21 -5.23 -6.77 -4.39
CA ALA A 21 -5.48 -6.54 -5.81
C ALA A 21 -6.80 -7.16 -6.28
N LEU A 22 -7.10 -8.41 -5.90
CA LEU A 22 -8.31 -9.11 -6.36
C LEU A 22 -9.57 -8.74 -5.56
N GLY A 23 -9.42 -8.10 -4.40
CA GLY A 23 -10.51 -7.73 -3.51
C GLY A 23 -11.68 -7.01 -4.20
N PRO A 24 -11.44 -5.94 -5.00
CA PRO A 24 -12.50 -5.25 -5.73
C PRO A 24 -13.27 -6.14 -6.69
N LEU A 25 -12.60 -7.00 -7.46
CA LEU A 25 -13.25 -7.92 -8.39
C LEU A 25 -14.09 -8.97 -7.67
N VAL A 26 -13.58 -9.53 -6.57
CA VAL A 26 -14.33 -10.49 -5.75
C VAL A 26 -15.56 -9.82 -5.13
N ALA A 27 -15.41 -8.62 -4.58
CA ALA A 27 -16.49 -7.86 -3.98
C ALA A 27 -17.59 -7.52 -5.00
N VAL A 28 -17.23 -6.98 -6.17
CA VAL A 28 -18.19 -6.69 -7.24
C VAL A 28 -18.82 -7.97 -7.79
N GLY A 29 -18.06 -9.05 -7.96
CA GLY A 29 -18.61 -10.34 -8.38
C GLY A 29 -19.67 -10.89 -7.42
N ILE A 30 -19.43 -10.78 -6.12
CA ILE A 30 -20.41 -11.16 -5.08
C ILE A 30 -21.63 -10.24 -5.11
N ALA A 31 -21.42 -8.92 -5.20
CA ALA A 31 -22.49 -7.93 -5.23
C ALA A 31 -23.40 -8.11 -6.46
N GLN A 32 -22.83 -8.40 -7.62
CA GLN A 32 -23.59 -8.68 -8.85
C GLN A 32 -24.37 -10.00 -8.77
N TRP A 33 -23.89 -10.98 -8.00
CA TRP A 33 -24.56 -12.27 -7.85
C TRP A 33 -25.68 -12.26 -6.79
N ARG A 34 -25.47 -11.61 -5.65
CA ARG A 34 -26.33 -11.71 -4.45
C ARG A 34 -26.80 -10.35 -3.92
N GLY A 35 -26.50 -9.25 -4.61
CA GLY A 35 -26.65 -7.90 -4.09
C GLY A 35 -25.59 -7.58 -3.03
N LEU A 36 -25.62 -6.36 -2.51
CA LEU A 36 -24.72 -5.90 -1.44
C LEU A 36 -24.88 -6.74 -0.16
N GLU A 37 -26.05 -7.32 0.08
CA GLU A 37 -26.31 -8.26 1.17
C GLU A 37 -25.43 -9.52 1.08
N GLY A 38 -24.91 -9.88 -0.09
CA GLY A 38 -24.00 -11.01 -0.27
C GLY A 38 -22.57 -10.75 0.22
N LEU A 39 -22.16 -9.50 0.47
CA LEU A 39 -20.76 -9.15 0.74
C LEU A 39 -20.16 -9.83 1.98
N TRP A 40 -20.97 -10.29 2.94
CA TRP A 40 -20.48 -11.10 4.07
C TRP A 40 -19.78 -12.39 3.62
N ILE A 41 -20.09 -12.91 2.43
CA ILE A 41 -19.43 -14.09 1.84
C ILE A 41 -17.92 -13.85 1.67
N ALA A 42 -17.50 -12.60 1.38
CA ALA A 42 -16.09 -12.25 1.26
C ALA A 42 -15.30 -12.42 2.58
N MET A 43 -16.00 -12.48 3.72
CA MET A 43 -15.37 -12.72 5.03
C MET A 43 -15.06 -14.20 5.27
N LEU A 44 -15.74 -15.13 4.57
CA LEU A 44 -15.61 -16.57 4.83
C LEU A 44 -14.17 -17.08 4.76
N PRO A 45 -13.35 -16.75 3.74
CA PRO A 45 -11.96 -17.22 3.69
C PRO A 45 -11.16 -16.81 4.93
N VAL A 46 -11.34 -15.57 5.40
CA VAL A 46 -10.65 -15.04 6.57
C VAL A 46 -11.11 -15.74 7.85
N VAL A 47 -12.43 -15.88 8.04
CA VAL A 47 -13.01 -16.53 9.22
C VAL A 47 -12.61 -18.00 9.31
N LEU A 48 -12.52 -18.70 8.18
CA LEU A 48 -12.14 -20.10 8.12
C LEU A 48 -10.63 -20.32 8.35
N LEU A 49 -9.79 -19.42 7.85
CA LEU A 49 -8.34 -19.53 7.99
C LEU A 49 -7.81 -18.98 9.32
N ALA A 50 -8.53 -18.05 9.97
CA ALA A 50 -8.09 -17.43 11.21
C ALA A 50 -7.78 -18.44 12.34
N PRO A 51 -8.60 -19.47 12.61
CA PRO A 51 -8.29 -20.49 13.61
C PRO A 51 -7.03 -21.29 13.28
N LEU A 52 -6.81 -21.59 11.99
CA LEU A 52 -5.62 -22.31 11.53
C LEU A 52 -4.35 -21.48 11.73
N VAL A 53 -4.42 -20.19 11.38
CA VAL A 53 -3.33 -19.24 11.63
C VAL A 53 -3.08 -19.12 13.13
N TYR A 54 -4.13 -18.97 13.93
CA TYR A 54 -4.04 -18.86 15.39
C TYR A 54 -3.39 -20.10 16.03
N ALA A 55 -3.79 -21.30 15.61
CA ALA A 55 -3.20 -22.55 16.09
C ALA A 55 -1.74 -22.73 15.65
N GLY A 56 -1.33 -22.12 14.54
CA GLY A 56 0.04 -22.13 14.03
C GLY A 56 0.95 -21.06 14.65
N LEU A 57 0.42 -20.12 15.44
CA LEU A 57 1.23 -19.13 16.14
C LEU A 57 2.04 -19.84 17.24
N PRO A 58 3.37 -19.60 17.34
CA PRO A 58 4.16 -20.15 18.42
C PRO A 58 3.59 -19.67 19.77
N SER A 59 3.26 -20.61 20.66
CA SER A 59 2.80 -20.33 22.03
C SER A 59 3.84 -19.47 22.73
N GLY A 60 3.53 -18.20 22.95
CA GLY A 60 4.49 -17.16 23.30
C GLY A 60 5.27 -17.45 24.59
N ARG A 61 6.57 -17.75 24.44
CA ARG A 61 7.62 -17.65 25.48
C ARG A 61 9.01 -17.40 24.87
N ARG A 62 9.09 -16.62 23.80
CA ARG A 62 10.36 -15.94 23.47
C ARG A 62 10.25 -14.53 24.00
N GLU A 63 10.97 -14.30 25.09
CA GLU A 63 11.12 -13.03 25.77
C GLU A 63 11.20 -11.87 24.78
N VAL A 64 10.17 -11.03 24.77
CA VAL A 64 10.35 -9.62 24.44
C VAL A 64 11.01 -8.99 25.66
N SER A 65 12.28 -9.35 25.90
CA SER A 65 13.16 -8.58 26.77
C SER A 65 13.72 -7.41 25.95
N SER A 66 12.84 -6.61 25.36
CA SER A 66 13.18 -5.25 25.01
C SER A 66 12.64 -4.39 26.14
N ALA A 67 13.53 -3.62 26.79
CA ALA A 67 13.11 -2.59 27.71
C ALA A 67 12.03 -1.74 27.01
N VAL A 68 10.79 -1.82 27.48
CA VAL A 68 9.67 -1.02 26.97
C VAL A 68 10.02 0.42 27.30
N ARG A 69 10.67 1.10 26.37
CA ARG A 69 10.94 2.53 26.49
C ARG A 69 9.60 3.24 26.33
N PRO A 70 9.28 4.20 27.21
CA PRO A 70 8.07 4.99 27.06
C PRO A 70 8.08 5.67 25.68
N PRO A 71 6.92 5.75 25.00
CA PRO A 71 6.83 6.44 23.72
C PRO A 71 7.31 7.89 23.88
N PRO A 72 7.97 8.46 22.85
CA PRO A 72 8.43 9.83 22.91
C PRO A 72 7.24 10.78 23.12
N SER A 73 7.46 11.86 23.89
CA SER A 73 6.41 12.85 24.09
C SER A 73 5.97 13.50 22.76
N PRO A 74 4.70 13.91 22.61
CA PRO A 74 4.22 14.57 21.39
C PRO A 74 5.08 15.77 20.96
N ALA A 75 5.54 16.57 21.93
CA ALA A 75 6.44 17.70 21.67
C ALA A 75 7.81 17.27 21.10
N THR A 76 8.30 16.10 21.49
CA THR A 76 9.53 15.52 20.94
C THR A 76 9.32 15.07 19.50
N VAL A 77 8.20 14.40 19.20
CA VAL A 77 7.85 14.02 17.82
C VAL A 77 7.70 15.27 16.93
N LEU A 78 6.97 16.27 17.41
CA LEU A 78 6.73 17.51 16.66
C LEU A 78 8.01 18.29 16.37
N ARG A 79 9.01 18.22 17.27
CA ARG A 79 10.33 18.82 17.03
C ARG A 79 11.08 18.12 15.89
N HIS A 80 11.00 16.80 15.77
CA HIS A 80 11.64 16.08 14.67
C HIS A 80 11.00 16.42 13.30
N LEU A 81 9.70 16.73 13.28
CA LEU A 81 9.00 17.19 12.07
C LEU A 81 9.42 18.58 11.58
N ARG A 82 10.23 19.35 12.32
CA ARG A 82 10.72 20.65 11.86
C ARG A 82 11.93 20.56 10.91
N GLY A 83 12.49 19.37 10.76
CA GLY A 83 13.66 19.10 9.91
C GLY A 83 13.32 18.30 8.65
N PRO A 84 14.30 17.58 8.06
CA PRO A 84 14.10 16.77 6.86
C PRO A 84 13.02 15.69 7.01
N LEU A 85 12.80 15.19 8.23
CA LEU A 85 11.71 14.26 8.52
C LEU A 85 10.33 14.86 8.24
N GLY A 86 10.14 16.17 8.48
CA GLY A 86 8.89 16.87 8.14
C GLY A 86 8.61 16.90 6.65
N LEU A 87 9.66 17.05 5.83
CA LEU A 87 9.55 16.99 4.38
C LEU A 87 9.15 15.59 3.93
N ILE A 88 9.81 14.55 4.44
CA ILE A 88 9.48 13.15 4.15
C ILE A 88 8.04 12.83 4.56
N PHE A 89 7.63 13.27 5.76
CA PHE A 89 6.26 13.14 6.23
C PHE A 89 5.26 13.84 5.30
N GLY A 90 5.55 15.07 4.88
CA GLY A 90 4.70 15.82 3.96
C GLY A 90 4.54 15.13 2.60
N ILE A 91 5.64 14.60 2.05
CA ILE A 91 5.61 13.79 0.82
C ILE A 91 4.73 12.55 1.05
N SER A 92 4.98 11.80 2.12
CA SER A 92 4.22 10.58 2.45
C SER A 92 2.73 10.87 2.62
N ALA A 93 2.38 11.91 3.36
CA ALA A 93 0.99 12.31 3.60
C ALA A 93 0.28 12.74 2.30
N THR A 94 0.98 13.49 1.44
CA THR A 94 0.45 13.91 0.13
C THR A 94 0.23 12.71 -0.78
N MET A 95 1.18 11.76 -0.81
CA MET A 95 1.08 10.54 -1.58
C MET A 95 -0.07 9.65 -1.10
N ALA A 96 -0.16 9.43 0.22
CA ALA A 96 -1.25 8.68 0.83
C ALA A 96 -2.62 9.32 0.53
N PHE A 97 -2.69 10.66 0.59
CA PHE A 97 -3.90 11.39 0.22
C PHE A 97 -4.27 11.17 -1.25
N ALA A 98 -3.33 11.35 -2.19
CA ALA A 98 -3.58 11.14 -3.61
C ALA A 98 -4.05 9.71 -3.91
N GLN A 99 -3.42 8.71 -3.29
CA GLN A 99 -3.84 7.32 -3.40
C GLN A 99 -5.26 7.10 -2.86
N ARG A 100 -5.59 7.68 -1.69
CA ARG A 100 -6.92 7.56 -1.08
C ARG A 100 -8.00 8.22 -1.94
N VAL A 101 -7.71 9.38 -2.51
CA VAL A 101 -8.61 10.07 -3.44
C VAL A 101 -8.87 9.18 -4.65
N PHE A 102 -7.83 8.65 -5.29
CA PHE A 102 -8.00 7.76 -6.45
C PHE A 102 -8.85 6.54 -6.10
N LEU A 103 -8.50 5.82 -5.02
CA LEU A 103 -9.24 4.62 -4.59
C LEU A 103 -10.72 4.88 -4.30
N THR A 104 -11.04 6.06 -3.76
CA THR A 104 -12.42 6.40 -3.35
C THR A 104 -13.22 6.99 -4.50
N MET A 105 -12.59 7.82 -5.34
CA MET A 105 -13.26 8.55 -6.41
C MET A 105 -13.34 7.74 -7.71
N GLU A 106 -12.41 6.84 -7.98
CA GLU A 106 -12.38 6.09 -9.26
C GLU A 106 -13.71 5.34 -9.53
N PRO A 107 -14.30 4.57 -8.60
CA PRO A 107 -15.58 3.93 -8.85
C PRO A 107 -16.73 4.91 -9.09
N ILE A 108 -16.69 6.07 -8.42
CA ILE A 108 -17.70 7.12 -8.55
C ILE A 108 -17.58 7.79 -9.93
N ILE A 109 -16.36 8.13 -10.35
CA ILE A 109 -16.08 8.71 -11.66
C ILE A 109 -16.51 7.74 -12.77
N VAL A 110 -16.22 6.45 -12.62
CA VAL A 110 -16.68 5.42 -13.56
C VAL A 110 -18.21 5.38 -13.63
N ALA A 111 -18.89 5.37 -12.49
CA ALA A 111 -20.35 5.33 -12.44
C ALA A 111 -20.99 6.58 -13.07
N GLU A 112 -20.50 7.77 -12.73
CA GLU A 112 -20.97 9.05 -13.30
C GLU A 112 -20.70 9.16 -14.82
N ALA A 113 -19.63 8.53 -15.31
CA ALA A 113 -19.35 8.42 -16.74
C ALA A 113 -20.21 7.37 -17.47
N GLY A 114 -21.15 6.71 -16.77
CA GLY A 114 -22.01 5.64 -17.32
C GLY A 114 -21.29 4.30 -17.50
N GLY A 115 -20.12 4.13 -16.88
CA GLY A 115 -19.37 2.87 -16.87
C GLY A 115 -19.96 1.84 -15.90
N SER A 116 -19.56 0.58 -16.06
CA SER A 116 -20.02 -0.51 -15.19
C SER A 116 -19.22 -0.60 -13.88
N GLU A 117 -19.84 -1.15 -12.83
CA GLU A 117 -19.15 -1.48 -11.57
C GLU A 117 -17.93 -2.37 -11.81
N THR A 118 -18.04 -3.32 -12.76
CA THR A 118 -16.94 -4.19 -13.18
C THR A 118 -15.76 -3.40 -13.70
N LEU A 119 -15.98 -2.33 -14.48
CA LEU A 119 -14.91 -1.49 -15.00
C LEU A 119 -14.17 -0.78 -13.84
N GLY A 120 -14.91 -0.25 -12.86
CA GLY A 120 -14.31 0.33 -11.66
C GLY A 120 -13.51 -0.69 -10.85
N ALA A 121 -14.01 -1.90 -10.68
CA ALA A 121 -13.29 -2.98 -10.00
C ALA A 121 -12.02 -3.42 -10.75
N VAL A 122 -12.05 -3.46 -12.08
CA VAL A 122 -10.86 -3.74 -12.91
C VAL A 122 -9.83 -2.62 -12.74
N ALA A 123 -10.24 -1.36 -12.81
CA ALA A 123 -9.35 -0.21 -12.62
C ALA A 123 -8.65 -0.24 -11.25
N LEU A 124 -9.43 -0.47 -10.18
CA LEU A 124 -8.89 -0.62 -8.83
C LEU A 124 -7.95 -1.83 -8.70
N THR A 125 -8.30 -2.97 -9.30
CA THR A 125 -7.47 -4.17 -9.27
C THR A 125 -6.11 -3.94 -9.94
N VAL A 126 -6.12 -3.30 -11.11
CA VAL A 126 -4.91 -2.95 -11.85
C VAL A 126 -4.07 -1.97 -11.04
N TYR A 127 -4.69 -0.94 -10.48
CA TYR A 127 -4.03 0.06 -9.64
C TYR A 127 -3.39 -0.57 -8.40
N LEU A 128 -4.13 -1.39 -7.65
CA LEU A 128 -3.67 -2.05 -6.42
C LEU A 128 -2.61 -3.12 -6.69
N GLY A 129 -2.78 -3.90 -7.77
CA GLY A 129 -1.76 -4.86 -8.21
C GLY A 129 -0.45 -4.15 -8.56
N ALA A 130 -0.52 -3.04 -9.27
CA ALA A 130 0.64 -2.24 -9.61
C ALA A 130 1.27 -1.56 -8.38
N GLN A 131 0.48 -1.10 -7.40
CA GLN A 131 1.00 -0.59 -6.11
C GLN A 131 1.90 -1.62 -5.43
N ALA A 132 1.48 -2.89 -5.41
CA ALA A 132 2.29 -3.91 -4.77
C ALA A 132 3.62 -4.14 -5.49
N LEU A 133 3.61 -4.17 -6.83
CA LEU A 133 4.84 -4.22 -7.62
C LEU A 133 5.73 -3.00 -7.36
N GLY A 134 5.13 -1.81 -7.27
CA GLY A 134 5.79 -0.56 -6.92
C GLY A 134 6.46 -0.64 -5.55
N THR A 135 5.78 -1.19 -4.55
CA THR A 135 6.33 -1.38 -3.20
C THR A 135 7.58 -2.26 -3.22
N VAL A 136 7.53 -3.38 -3.94
CA VAL A 136 8.68 -4.29 -4.05
C VAL A 136 9.82 -3.60 -4.79
N ALA A 137 9.54 -2.98 -5.94
CA ALA A 137 10.54 -2.29 -6.74
C ALA A 137 11.19 -1.12 -5.98
N GLY A 138 10.39 -0.30 -5.31
CA GLY A 138 10.83 0.82 -4.49
C GLY A 138 11.74 0.37 -3.34
N GLY A 139 11.41 -0.74 -2.68
CA GLY A 139 12.25 -1.32 -1.63
C GLY A 139 13.59 -1.82 -2.16
N VAL A 140 13.57 -2.60 -3.24
CA VAL A 140 14.79 -3.12 -3.88
C VAL A 140 15.68 -1.99 -4.40
N LEU A 141 15.10 -0.92 -4.96
CA LEU A 141 15.85 0.24 -5.44
C LEU A 141 16.38 1.09 -4.28
N ALA A 142 15.62 1.27 -3.20
CA ALA A 142 16.05 2.03 -2.03
C ALA A 142 17.31 1.45 -1.36
N ASP A 143 17.61 0.16 -1.56
CA ASP A 143 18.84 -0.48 -1.09
C ASP A 143 20.04 -0.31 -2.03
N ARG A 144 19.80 0.11 -3.28
CA ARG A 144 20.81 0.07 -4.36
C ARG A 144 21.19 1.44 -4.91
N VAL A 145 20.34 2.44 -4.75
CA VAL A 145 20.56 3.79 -5.27
C VAL A 145 20.43 4.84 -4.18
N ASP A 146 20.83 6.07 -4.48
CA ASP A 146 20.59 7.20 -3.58
C ASP A 146 19.08 7.40 -3.35
N ARG A 147 18.66 7.38 -2.08
CA ARG A 147 17.24 7.39 -1.71
C ARG A 147 16.58 8.73 -1.96
N GLY A 148 17.33 9.82 -1.83
CA GLY A 148 16.85 11.17 -2.12
C GLY A 148 16.53 11.33 -3.60
N ALA A 149 17.48 10.98 -4.47
CA ALA A 149 17.32 11.01 -5.92
C ALA A 149 16.20 10.05 -6.37
N LEU A 150 16.16 8.83 -5.82
CA LEU A 150 15.08 7.88 -6.09
C LEU A 150 13.71 8.50 -5.75
N LEU A 151 13.56 9.08 -4.56
CA LEU A 151 12.30 9.68 -4.13
C LEU A 151 11.88 10.84 -5.04
N VAL A 152 12.83 11.70 -5.47
CA VAL A 152 12.56 12.79 -6.42
C VAL A 152 12.03 12.24 -7.74
N HIS A 153 12.64 11.19 -8.30
CA HIS A 153 12.16 10.59 -9.55
C HIS A 153 10.79 9.97 -9.38
N LEU A 154 10.56 9.20 -8.31
CA LEU A 154 9.27 8.57 -8.05
C LEU A 154 8.16 9.62 -7.89
N CYS A 155 8.40 10.67 -7.10
CA CYS A 155 7.45 11.78 -6.94
C CYS A 155 7.18 12.52 -8.25
N SER A 156 8.23 12.74 -9.06
CA SER A 156 8.10 13.42 -10.37
C SER A 156 7.19 12.67 -11.33
N TRP A 157 7.17 11.33 -11.27
CA TRP A 157 6.32 10.50 -12.12
C TRP A 157 4.95 10.18 -11.51
N ALA A 158 4.85 10.14 -10.18
CA ALA A 158 3.63 9.73 -9.50
C ALA A 158 2.46 10.69 -9.76
N LEU A 159 2.67 12.00 -9.68
CA LEU A 159 1.61 12.98 -9.91
C LEU A 159 1.12 12.97 -11.37
N PRO A 160 1.99 13.07 -12.40
CA PRO A 160 1.56 12.95 -13.80
C PRO A 160 0.82 11.65 -14.09
N ALA A 161 1.26 10.53 -13.50
CA ALA A 161 0.60 9.24 -13.69
C ALA A 161 -0.83 9.23 -13.12
N HIS A 162 -1.06 9.79 -11.93
CA HIS A 162 -2.42 9.91 -11.36
C HIS A 162 -3.29 10.86 -12.18
N LEU A 163 -2.76 12.00 -12.62
CA LEU A 163 -3.49 12.94 -13.47
C LEU A 163 -3.87 12.30 -14.81
N ALA A 164 -2.95 11.57 -15.43
CA ALA A 164 -3.20 10.83 -16.67
C ALA A 164 -4.26 9.73 -16.46
N ALA A 165 -4.22 9.01 -15.33
CA ALA A 165 -5.20 7.98 -15.02
C ALA A 165 -6.62 8.56 -14.94
N VAL A 166 -6.78 9.67 -14.22
CA VAL A 166 -8.08 10.37 -14.09
C VAL A 166 -8.54 10.94 -15.43
N TRP A 167 -7.64 11.58 -16.19
CA TRP A 167 -8.00 12.24 -17.44
C TRP A 167 -8.35 11.27 -18.57
N LEU A 168 -7.64 10.14 -18.66
CA LEU A 168 -7.89 9.12 -19.68
C LEU A 168 -9.07 8.21 -19.33
N GLY A 169 -9.33 8.01 -18.03
CA GLY A 169 -10.35 7.10 -17.51
C GLY A 169 -10.09 5.62 -17.84
N PRO A 170 -10.70 4.67 -17.12
CA PRO A 170 -10.35 3.25 -17.25
C PRO A 170 -10.98 2.57 -18.48
N GLY A 171 -11.81 3.27 -19.26
CA GLY A 171 -12.52 2.71 -20.43
C GLY A 171 -11.60 2.32 -21.60
N SER A 172 -10.32 2.70 -21.57
CA SER A 172 -9.33 2.37 -22.58
C SER A 172 -8.12 1.64 -21.97
N GLY A 173 -7.42 0.84 -22.78
CA GLY A 173 -6.18 0.19 -22.34
C GLY A 173 -5.09 1.19 -21.93
N LEU A 174 -5.06 2.38 -22.54
CA LEU A 174 -4.16 3.47 -22.15
C LEU A 174 -4.49 4.01 -20.76
N GLY A 175 -5.77 4.20 -20.45
CA GLY A 175 -6.18 4.64 -19.12
C GLY A 175 -5.92 3.61 -18.03
N LEU A 176 -6.15 2.32 -18.31
CA LEU A 176 -5.75 1.24 -17.39
C LEU A 176 -4.23 1.19 -17.19
N THR A 177 -3.45 1.46 -18.24
CA THR A 177 -1.98 1.56 -18.14
C THR A 177 -1.58 2.76 -17.27
N ALA A 178 -2.24 3.91 -17.45
CA ALA A 178 -2.00 5.08 -16.62
C ALA A 178 -2.37 4.82 -15.15
N ALA A 179 -3.48 4.13 -14.88
CA ALA A 179 -3.83 3.67 -13.54
C ALA A 179 -2.78 2.73 -12.95
N ALA A 180 -2.26 1.77 -13.73
CA ALA A 180 -1.17 0.91 -13.29
C ALA A 180 0.09 1.72 -12.91
N LEU A 181 0.50 2.66 -13.75
CA LEU A 181 1.65 3.53 -13.48
C LEU A 181 1.43 4.41 -12.25
N ALA A 182 0.21 4.94 -12.07
CA ALA A 182 -0.18 5.73 -10.91
C ALA A 182 -0.03 4.92 -9.62
N GLY A 183 -0.56 3.69 -9.61
CA GLY A 183 -0.41 2.78 -8.48
C GLY A 183 1.05 2.44 -8.21
N PHE A 184 1.79 2.05 -9.25
CA PHE A 184 3.20 1.67 -9.16
C PHE A 184 4.06 2.80 -8.59
N PHE A 185 4.09 3.97 -9.23
CA PHE A 185 4.91 5.10 -8.78
C PHE A 185 4.43 5.63 -7.43
N GLY A 186 3.11 5.65 -7.22
CA GLY A 186 2.51 6.04 -5.96
C GLY A 186 3.09 5.27 -4.78
N MET A 187 3.01 3.94 -4.87
CA MET A 187 3.42 3.07 -3.76
C MET A 187 4.92 2.78 -3.71
N ALA A 188 5.65 2.94 -4.82
CA ALA A 188 7.11 2.83 -4.83
C ALA A 188 7.81 3.88 -3.96
N THR A 189 7.15 5.00 -3.64
CA THR A 189 7.68 6.02 -2.72
C THR A 189 7.75 5.56 -1.26
N LEU A 190 6.89 4.61 -0.85
CA LEU A 190 6.74 4.25 0.56
C LEU A 190 8.02 3.61 1.15
N PRO A 191 8.65 2.60 0.53
CA PRO A 191 9.86 2.00 1.08
C PRO A 191 11.03 2.98 1.33
N PRO A 192 11.46 3.84 0.36
CA PRO A 192 12.53 4.80 0.64
C PRO A 192 12.14 5.82 1.72
N ILE A 193 10.87 6.26 1.78
CA ILE A 193 10.36 7.14 2.84
C ILE A 193 10.54 6.50 4.21
N VAL A 194 10.10 5.25 4.37
CA VAL A 194 10.19 4.53 5.66
C VAL A 194 11.64 4.34 6.07
N VAL A 195 12.51 3.92 5.15
CA VAL A 195 13.94 3.72 5.45
C VAL A 195 14.59 5.03 5.85
N MET A 196 14.38 6.12 5.10
CA MET A 196 14.93 7.44 5.44
C MET A 196 14.41 7.96 6.78
N ALA A 197 13.12 7.75 7.08
CA ALA A 197 12.54 8.14 8.37
C ALA A 197 13.16 7.35 9.54
N GLN A 198 13.40 6.05 9.37
CA GLN A 198 14.06 5.21 10.37
C GLN A 198 15.53 5.60 10.58
N GLU A 199 16.26 5.92 9.51
CA GLU A 199 17.65 6.43 9.59
C GLU A 199 17.73 7.77 10.34
N MET A 200 16.69 8.62 10.21
CA MET A 200 16.58 9.88 10.96
C MET A 200 16.13 9.71 12.42
N LEU A 201 15.50 8.57 12.76
CA LEU A 201 14.97 8.26 14.09
C LEU A 201 15.49 6.93 14.65
N PRO A 202 16.82 6.77 14.86
CA PRO A 202 17.45 5.49 15.19
C PRO A 202 17.01 4.88 16.53
N THR A 203 16.31 5.62 17.40
CA THR A 203 15.82 5.14 18.71
C THR A 203 14.30 4.89 18.77
N GLY A 204 13.59 5.00 17.65
CA GLY A 204 12.12 4.93 17.59
C GLY A 204 11.60 4.02 16.49
N THR A 205 12.05 2.76 16.44
CA THR A 205 11.61 1.78 15.42
C THR A 205 10.10 1.59 15.34
N GLY A 206 9.34 1.94 16.41
CA GLY A 206 7.88 1.96 16.41
C GLY A 206 7.22 3.28 15.98
N VAL A 207 7.97 4.38 15.89
CA VAL A 207 7.49 5.71 15.46
C VAL A 207 7.80 5.97 14.00
N GLY A 208 8.90 5.43 13.47
CA GLY A 208 9.30 5.60 12.06
C GLY A 208 8.56 4.69 11.07
N SER A 209 7.78 3.71 11.55
CA SER A 209 7.02 2.78 10.70
C SER A 209 5.51 3.12 10.60
N GLY A 210 5.06 4.19 11.26
CA GLY A 210 3.66 4.62 11.32
C GLY A 210 3.36 5.81 10.41
#